data_AF-A0A8T1FP66-F1
#
_entry.id   AF-A0A8T1FP66-F1
#
_cell.length_a   1.000
_cell.length_b   1.000
_cell.length_c   1.000
_cell.angle_alpha   90.00
_cell.angle_beta   90.00
_cell.angle_gamma   90.00
#
_symmetry.space_group_name_H-M   'P 1'
#
loop_
_entity.id
_entity.type
_entity.pdbx_description
1 polymer ?
#
loop_
_entity_poly.entity_id
_entity_poly.type
_entity_poly.pdbx_seq_one_letter_code
_entity_poly.pdbx_strand_id
1 'polypeptide(L)'
;MKKQKSTYTARREEAQRLRQEVKHLTSELQELQFRTLSPEDVAFLDPAMQRIVVENRLLTSVAKGEQLKVATAQSLLAASLGPQESHPLYTQICLTKSWSERRKSLMALQSPKMIWISCDLPKYHPKWLS
;
A
#
# COMPACT_ATOMS: atom_id res chain seq x y z
N MET A 1 -48.97 64.36 7.25
CA MET A 1 -47.69 64.29 6.51
C MET A 1 -46.82 63.19 7.12
N LYS A 2 -46.46 62.13 6.36
CA LYS A 2 -45.55 61.08 6.87
C LYS A 2 -44.10 61.59 6.79
N LYS A 3 -43.41 61.65 7.92
CA LYS A 3 -41.99 62.05 7.96
C LYS A 3 -41.15 60.93 7.34
N GLN A 4 -40.36 61.25 6.32
CA GLN A 4 -39.46 60.32 5.67
C GLN A 4 -38.34 59.94 6.66
N LYS A 5 -38.13 58.64 6.88
CA LYS A 5 -37.06 58.14 7.75
C LYS A 5 -35.71 58.44 7.11
N SER A 6 -34.71 58.75 7.94
CA SER A 6 -33.33 58.95 7.48
C SER A 6 -32.78 57.67 6.86
N THR A 7 -31.98 57.80 5.80
CA THR A 7 -31.37 56.68 5.06
C THR A 7 -30.59 55.74 5.99
N TYR A 8 -29.94 56.29 7.02
CA TYR A 8 -29.25 55.52 8.05
C TYR A 8 -30.20 54.64 8.88
N THR A 9 -31.34 55.20 9.29
CA THR A 9 -32.35 54.45 10.07
C THR A 9 -32.98 53.32 9.26
N ALA A 10 -33.26 53.56 7.98
CA ALA A 10 -33.80 52.53 7.08
C ALA A 10 -32.80 51.37 6.91
N ARG A 11 -31.52 51.68 6.66
CA ARG A 11 -30.46 50.67 6.51
C ARG A 11 -30.21 49.86 7.79
N ARG A 12 -30.33 50.50 8.97
CA ARG A 12 -30.20 49.82 10.26
C ARG A 12 -31.36 48.87 10.52
N GLU A 13 -32.59 49.29 10.22
CA GLU A 13 -33.78 48.45 10.35
C GLU A 13 -33.70 47.22 9.42
N GLU A 14 -33.25 47.41 8.18
CA GLU A 14 -33.05 46.33 7.21
C GLU A 14 -31.95 45.36 7.64
N ALA A 15 -30.80 45.85 8.08
CA ALA A 15 -29.72 45.01 8.62
C ALA A 15 -30.18 44.21 9.85
N GLN A 16 -31.07 44.78 10.66
CA GLN A 16 -31.62 44.08 11.81
C GLN A 16 -32.62 42.99 11.41
N ARG A 17 -33.48 43.24 10.41
CA ARG A 17 -34.33 42.20 9.80
C ARG A 17 -33.51 41.06 9.24
N LEU A 18 -32.52 41.36 8.41
CA LEU A 18 -31.67 40.35 7.78
C LEU A 18 -30.95 39.49 8.83
N ARG A 19 -30.49 40.09 9.94
CA ARG A 19 -29.89 39.34 11.05
C ARG A 19 -30.90 38.42 11.76
N GLN A 20 -32.14 38.85 11.92
CA GLN A 20 -33.20 38.02 12.49
C GLN A 20 -33.54 36.85 11.56
N GLU A 21 -33.57 37.11 10.26
CA GLU A 21 -33.87 36.09 9.25
C GLU A 21 -32.74 35.07 9.12
N VAL A 22 -31.47 35.51 9.14
CA VAL A 22 -30.32 34.60 9.23
C VAL A 22 -30.43 33.72 10.48
N LYS A 23 -30.76 34.29 11.64
CA LYS A 23 -30.92 33.50 12.87
C LYS A 23 -32.05 32.47 12.73
N HIS A 24 -33.20 32.87 12.20
CA HIS A 24 -34.35 32.00 11.96
C HIS A 24 -34.01 30.84 11.02
N LEU A 25 -33.42 31.16 9.86
CA LEU A 25 -33.02 30.16 8.87
C LEU A 25 -31.94 29.21 9.41
N THR A 26 -31.04 29.70 10.26
CA THR A 26 -30.02 28.85 10.90
C THR A 26 -30.67 27.88 11.88
N SER A 27 -31.66 28.31 12.66
CA SER A 27 -32.41 27.40 13.55
C SER A 27 -33.23 26.37 12.77
N GLU A 28 -33.89 26.78 11.68
CA GLU A 28 -34.63 25.84 10.83
C GLU A 28 -33.70 24.81 10.17
N LEU A 29 -32.52 25.24 9.71
CA LEU A 29 -31.52 24.33 9.17
C LEU A 29 -31.03 23.32 10.21
N GLN A 30 -30.78 23.74 11.44
CA GLN A 30 -30.43 22.81 12.51
C GLN A 30 -31.55 21.80 12.75
N GLU A 31 -32.80 22.26 12.86
CA GLU A 31 -33.95 21.37 13.08
C GLU A 31 -34.14 20.38 11.93
N LEU A 32 -34.02 20.84 10.68
CA LEU A 32 -34.10 19.99 9.50
C LEU A 32 -32.93 18.99 9.44
N GLN A 33 -31.71 19.40 9.80
CA GLN A 33 -30.58 18.49 9.91
C GLN A 33 -30.88 17.39 10.94
N PHE A 34 -31.36 17.73 12.13
CA PHE A 34 -31.72 16.72 13.14
C PHE A 34 -32.87 15.79 12.71
N ARG A 35 -33.82 16.28 11.91
CA ARG A 35 -34.94 15.45 11.40
C ARG A 35 -34.55 14.56 10.22
N THR A 36 -33.53 14.93 9.46
CA THR A 36 -33.15 14.24 8.20
C THR A 36 -32.01 13.25 8.40
N LEU A 37 -31.15 13.46 9.40
CA LEU A 37 -30.00 12.60 9.65
C LEU A 37 -30.43 11.28 10.28
N SER A 38 -29.92 10.17 9.73
CA SER A 38 -29.99 8.86 10.39
C SER A 38 -29.30 8.97 11.76
N PRO A 39 -29.74 8.24 12.81
CA PRO A 39 -29.04 8.23 14.11
C PRO A 39 -27.53 7.94 13.98
N GLU A 40 -27.13 7.24 12.91
CA GLU A 40 -25.73 6.99 12.54
C GLU A 40 -25.02 8.30 12.13
N ASP A 41 -25.64 9.12 11.28
CA ASP A 41 -25.08 10.38 10.80
C ASP A 41 -25.04 11.46 11.89
N VAL A 42 -26.00 11.44 12.82
CA VAL A 42 -25.98 12.30 14.02
C VAL A 42 -24.76 11.97 14.90
N ALA A 43 -24.41 10.69 15.03
CA ALA A 43 -23.21 10.27 15.76
C ALA A 43 -21.92 10.73 15.05
N PHE A 44 -21.90 10.85 13.71
CA PHE A 44 -20.75 11.41 12.97
C PHE A 44 -20.58 12.93 13.13
N LEU A 45 -21.61 13.64 13.61
CA LEU A 45 -21.49 15.06 13.96
C LEU A 45 -20.84 15.30 15.33
N ASP A 46 -20.73 14.27 16.18
CA ASP A 46 -20.02 14.36 17.45
C ASP A 46 -18.52 14.59 17.22
N PRO A 47 -17.93 15.66 17.77
CA PRO A 47 -16.50 15.93 17.68
C PRO A 47 -15.62 14.77 18.17
N ALA A 48 -16.08 13.99 19.16
CA ALA A 48 -15.33 12.83 19.64
C ALA A 48 -15.32 11.69 18.59
N MET A 49 -16.45 11.42 17.94
CA MET A 49 -16.56 10.45 16.85
C MET A 49 -15.69 10.84 15.65
N GLN A 50 -15.70 12.12 15.25
CA GLN A 50 -14.86 12.60 14.15
C GLN A 50 -13.37 12.38 14.42
N ARG A 51 -12.93 12.62 15.65
CA ARG A 51 -11.53 12.35 16.04
C ARG A 51 -11.18 10.88 15.88
N ILE A 52 -12.06 9.98 16.34
CA ILE A 52 -11.85 8.53 16.22
C ILE A 52 -11.77 8.11 14.75
N VAL A 53 -12.64 8.64 13.89
CA VAL A 53 -12.64 8.33 12.45
C VAL A 53 -11.35 8.80 11.79
N VAL A 54 -10.88 10.01 12.11
CA VAL A 54 -9.61 10.54 11.59
C VAL A 54 -8.43 9.70 12.06
N GLU A 55 -8.40 9.33 13.34
CA GLU A 55 -7.35 8.48 13.92
C GLU A 55 -7.36 7.09 13.28
N ASN A 56 -8.52 6.46 13.13
CA ASN A 56 -8.64 5.15 12.51
C ASN A 56 -8.18 5.18 11.05
N ARG A 57 -8.50 6.25 10.31
CA ARG A 57 -8.02 6.45 8.94
C ARG A 57 -6.50 6.58 8.89
N LEU A 58 -5.89 7.29 9.83
CA LEU A 58 -4.44 7.42 9.96
C LEU A 58 -3.79 6.06 10.30
N LEU A 59 -4.32 5.35 11.29
CA LEU A 59 -3.80 4.03 11.68
C LEU A 59 -3.90 3.03 10.52
N THR A 60 -5.01 3.06 9.78
CA THR A 60 -5.21 2.21 8.61
C THR A 60 -4.23 2.53 7.49
N SER A 61 -3.91 3.81 7.26
CA SER A 61 -2.93 4.19 6.23
C SER A 61 -1.51 3.74 6.61
N VAL A 62 -1.13 3.88 7.88
CA VAL A 62 0.14 3.38 8.40
C VAL A 62 0.22 1.86 8.29
N ALA A 63 -0.82 1.14 8.73
CA ALA A 63 -0.87 -0.31 8.67
C ALA A 63 -0.70 -0.85 7.24
N LYS A 64 -1.36 -0.22 6.26
CA LYS A 64 -1.20 -0.57 4.83
C LYS A 64 0.24 -0.33 4.34
N GLY A 65 0.88 0.75 4.78
CA GLY A 65 2.28 1.04 4.48
C GLY A 65 3.23 -0.03 5.02
N GLU A 66 3.04 -0.46 6.26
CA GLU A 66 3.85 -1.53 6.86
C GLU A 66 3.60 -2.88 6.19
N GLN A 67 2.34 -3.21 5.87
CA GLN A 67 2.00 -4.42 5.12
C GLN A 67 2.70 -4.46 3.75
N LEU A 68 2.78 -3.32 3.05
CA LEU A 68 3.50 -3.22 1.78
C LEU A 68 5.00 -3.51 1.95
N LYS A 69 5.62 -2.97 3.01
CA LYS A 69 7.04 -3.25 3.30
C LYS A 69 7.29 -4.73 3.58
N VAL A 70 6.41 -5.37 4.38
CA VAL A 70 6.49 -6.80 4.66
C VAL A 70 6.33 -7.62 3.39
N ALA A 71 5.32 -7.33 2.57
CA ALA A 71 5.11 -8.01 1.29
C ALA A 71 6.30 -7.83 0.34
N THR A 72 6.90 -6.65 0.31
CA THR A 72 8.11 -6.37 -0.47
C THR A 72 9.29 -7.21 0.01
N ALA A 73 9.55 -7.24 1.32
CA ALA A 73 10.62 -8.06 1.90
C ALA A 73 10.40 -9.56 1.62
N GLN A 74 9.17 -10.05 1.77
CA GLN A 74 8.80 -11.43 1.45
C GLN A 74 9.02 -11.75 -0.02
N SER A 75 8.66 -10.85 -0.94
CA SER A 75 8.88 -11.03 -2.38
C SER A 75 10.37 -11.10 -2.72
N LEU A 76 11.19 -10.23 -2.13
CA LEU A 76 12.65 -10.25 -2.32
C LEU A 76 13.28 -11.55 -1.79
N LEU A 77 12.82 -12.03 -0.63
CA LEU A 77 13.27 -13.31 -0.08
C LEU A 77 12.85 -14.50 -0.94
N ALA A 78 11.61 -14.51 -1.43
CA ALA A 78 11.15 -15.55 -2.33
C ALA A 78 11.96 -15.56 -3.65
N ALA A 79 12.28 -14.38 -4.19
CA ALA A 79 13.10 -14.25 -5.38
C ALA A 79 14.55 -14.70 -5.16
N SER A 80 15.14 -14.42 -3.99
CA SER A 80 16.52 -14.81 -3.67
C SER A 80 16.66 -16.29 -3.34
N LEU A 81 15.65 -16.89 -2.72
CA LEU A 81 15.66 -18.31 -2.36
C LEU A 81 15.34 -19.23 -3.55
N GLY A 82 14.73 -18.70 -4.61
CA GLY A 82 14.36 -19.44 -5.81
C GLY A 82 13.50 -20.68 -5.51
N PRO A 83 13.22 -21.53 -6.51
CA PRO A 83 12.76 -22.89 -6.23
C PRO A 83 13.87 -23.60 -5.45
N GLN A 84 13.60 -23.92 -4.19
CA GLN A 84 14.44 -24.71 -3.27
C GLN A 84 14.64 -26.16 -3.76
N GLU A 85 14.72 -26.41 -5.07
CA GLU A 85 14.86 -27.76 -5.58
C GLU A 85 16.27 -28.30 -5.47
N SER A 86 17.29 -27.45 -5.26
CA SER A 86 18.67 -27.84 -4.92
C SER A 86 19.59 -26.63 -4.99
N HIS A 87 19.85 -25.94 -3.87
CA HIS A 87 20.92 -24.95 -3.87
C HIS A 87 22.26 -25.70 -4.03
N PRO A 88 23.10 -25.36 -5.03
CA PRO A 88 24.30 -26.13 -5.37
C PRO A 88 25.35 -26.23 -4.24
N LEU A 89 25.28 -25.36 -3.24
CA LEU A 89 26.15 -25.37 -2.06
C LEU A 89 25.71 -26.41 -1.02
N TYR A 90 24.44 -26.80 -1.01
CA TYR A 90 23.86 -27.75 -0.06
C TYR A 90 23.52 -29.10 -0.68
N THR A 91 23.61 -29.25 -2.00
CA THR A 91 23.55 -30.55 -2.67
C THR A 91 24.84 -31.32 -2.50
N GLN A 92 24.76 -32.49 -1.87
CA GLN A 92 25.88 -33.42 -1.80
C GLN A 92 26.11 -34.04 -3.19
N ILE A 93 27.10 -33.52 -3.91
CA ILE A 93 27.50 -34.06 -5.21
C ILE A 93 28.46 -35.23 -5.00
N CYS A 94 27.96 -36.45 -5.13
CA CYS A 94 28.79 -37.66 -5.11
C CYS A 94 29.37 -37.92 -6.51
N LEU A 95 30.65 -37.62 -6.73
CA LEU A 95 31.34 -37.94 -7.98
C LEU A 95 31.91 -39.36 -7.93
N THR A 96 31.55 -40.19 -8.89
CA THR A 96 32.12 -41.55 -9.01
C THR A 96 33.57 -41.49 -9.48
N LYS A 97 34.34 -42.58 -9.27
CA LYS A 97 35.76 -42.67 -9.65
C LYS A 97 35.96 -42.74 -11.17
N SER A 98 35.01 -43.32 -11.90
CA SER A 98 35.09 -43.44 -13.36
C SER A 98 34.81 -42.11 -14.06
N TRP A 99 35.57 -41.81 -15.12
CA TRP A 99 35.48 -40.55 -15.83
C TRP A 99 34.13 -40.37 -16.56
N SER A 100 33.64 -41.43 -17.19
CA SER A 100 32.40 -41.42 -17.98
C SER A 100 31.16 -41.19 -17.11
N GLU A 101 31.04 -41.88 -15.98
CA GLU A 101 29.92 -41.71 -15.05
C GLU A 101 29.99 -40.34 -14.35
N ARG A 102 31.18 -39.89 -13.97
CA ARG A 102 31.38 -38.54 -13.42
C ARG A 102 30.87 -37.46 -14.37
N ARG A 103 31.24 -37.56 -15.66
CA ARG A 103 30.76 -36.63 -16.69
C ARG A 103 29.24 -36.70 -16.82
N LYS A 104 28.66 -37.90 -16.81
CA LYS A 104 27.21 -38.09 -16.90
C LYS A 104 26.48 -37.42 -15.71
N SER A 105 26.95 -37.60 -14.48
CA SER A 105 26.38 -36.97 -13.29
C SER A 105 26.52 -35.44 -13.32
N LEU A 106 27.67 -34.92 -13.78
CA LEU A 106 27.88 -33.47 -13.92
C LEU A 106 27.02 -32.83 -15.01
N MET A 107 26.80 -33.53 -16.14
CA MET A 107 25.91 -33.05 -17.20
C MET A 107 24.44 -33.07 -16.75
N ALA A 108 24.05 -34.03 -15.90
CA ALA A 108 22.69 -34.07 -15.33
C ALA A 108 22.43 -32.95 -14.32
N LEU A 109 23.47 -32.46 -13.64
CA LEU A 109 23.40 -31.34 -12.68
C LEU A 109 23.47 -29.96 -13.36
N GLN A 110 24.04 -29.87 -14.56
CA GLN A 110 24.06 -28.61 -15.30
C GLN A 110 22.68 -28.31 -15.86
N SER A 111 22.03 -27.29 -15.30
CA SER A 111 20.85 -26.69 -15.90
C SER A 111 21.18 -26.18 -17.32
N PRO A 112 20.21 -26.17 -18.26
CA PRO A 112 20.45 -25.88 -19.66
C PRO A 112 21.08 -24.49 -19.94
N LYS A 113 21.07 -23.58 -18.97
CA LYS A 113 21.73 -22.27 -19.04
C LYS A 113 23.27 -22.33 -19.00
N MET A 114 23.88 -23.35 -18.38
CA MET A 114 25.35 -23.47 -18.33
C MET A 114 25.95 -24.12 -19.58
N ILE A 115 25.14 -24.89 -20.33
CA ILE A 115 25.59 -25.64 -21.51
C ILE A 115 26.12 -24.70 -22.60
N TRP A 116 25.45 -23.56 -22.80
CA TRP A 116 25.83 -22.57 -23.82
C TRP A 116 27.20 -21.93 -23.58
N ILE A 117 27.64 -21.78 -22.32
CA ILE A 117 28.93 -21.15 -22.00
C ILE A 117 30.09 -22.15 -22.17
N SER A 118 29.83 -23.45 -22.01
CA SER A 118 30.87 -24.49 -22.11
C SER A 118 31.18 -24.91 -23.54
N CYS A 119 30.26 -24.70 -24.48
CA CYS A 119 30.44 -25.07 -25.89
C CYS A 119 31.51 -24.22 -26.60
N ASP A 120 31.90 -23.07 -26.05
CA ASP A 120 32.87 -22.14 -26.64
C ASP A 120 34.30 -22.26 -26.09
N LEU A 121 34.59 -23.22 -25.19
CA LEU A 121 35.95 -23.41 -24.67
C LEU A 121 36.69 -24.56 -25.37
N PRO A 122 37.86 -24.31 -26.00
CA PRO A 122 38.59 -25.33 -26.74
C PRO A 122 39.10 -26.43 -25.79
N LYS A 123 38.95 -27.69 -26.26
CA LYS A 123 39.30 -28.92 -25.54
C LYS A 123 40.78 -28.92 -25.13
N TYR A 124 41.05 -28.64 -23.85
CA TYR A 124 42.37 -28.83 -23.24
C TYR A 124 42.56 -30.30 -22.85
N HIS A 125 43.54 -30.99 -23.44
CA HIS A 125 44.01 -32.31 -23.00
C HIS A 125 45.22 -32.12 -22.07
N PRO A 126 45.12 -32.41 -20.75
CA PRO A 126 46.29 -32.38 -19.89
C PRO A 126 47.13 -33.65 -20.09
N LYS A 127 48.35 -33.49 -20.60
CA LYS A 127 49.42 -34.51 -20.57
C LYS A 127 50.05 -34.51 -19.18
N TRP A 128 49.56 -35.36 -18.28
CA TRP A 128 50.29 -35.70 -17.06
C TRP A 128 50.06 -37.18 -16.75
N LEU A 129 51.00 -38.01 -17.17
CA LEU A 129 51.33 -39.35 -16.64
C LEU A 129 52.58 -39.86 -17.39
N SER A 130 53.75 -39.49 -16.89
CA SER A 130 54.94 -40.35 -16.82
C SER A 130 55.25 -40.56 -15.35
#